data_AF-A0A7X7TEM2-F1
#
_entry.id   AF-A0A7X7TEM2-F1
#
_cell.length_a   1.000
_cell.length_b   1.000
_cell.length_c   1.000
_cell.angle_alpha   90.00
_cell.angle_beta   90.00
_cell.angle_gamma   90.00
#
_symmetry.space_group_name_H-M   'P 1'
#
loop_
_entity.id
_entity.type
_entity.pdbx_description
1 polymer ?
#
loop_
_entity_poly.entity_id
_entity_poly.type
_entity_poly.pdbx_seq_one_letter_code
_entity_poly.pdbx_strand_id
1 'polypeptide(L)'
;MSRLLTIRWVVFLLIALAPISTAENIDPYDDNSQFAWGENIGWVNFEPSEGPGVTATDARLTGYAWAENIGWINLSCRNADTCVTAEFGVSNDGLGNLSGFAWGENVGWINFNPVVPGDPARYGVTIDDNGNFSGWAWGENIGWIRFNSAGTVPFKVQACKVSLDDLMHFAQAWL
;
A
#
# COMPACT_ATOMS: atom_id res chain seq x y z
N MET A 1 -34.11 11.23 61.86
CA MET A 1 -33.64 9.92 61.34
C MET A 1 -33.57 10.02 59.83
N SER A 2 -32.41 10.40 59.29
CA SER A 2 -32.19 10.62 57.86
C SER A 2 -31.16 9.60 57.36
N ARG A 3 -31.57 8.69 56.48
CA ARG A 3 -30.64 7.88 55.67
C ARG A 3 -31.08 8.00 54.21
N LEU A 4 -30.48 8.97 53.52
CA LEU A 4 -30.55 9.13 52.07
C LEU A 4 -29.78 7.97 51.42
N LEU A 5 -30.45 7.18 50.59
CA LEU A 5 -29.81 6.22 49.69
C LEU A 5 -29.00 6.99 48.64
N THR A 6 -27.68 6.86 48.67
CA THR A 6 -26.80 7.34 47.60
C THR A 6 -26.73 6.28 46.50
N ILE A 7 -27.45 6.50 45.39
CA ILE A 7 -27.31 5.72 44.15
C ILE A 7 -26.04 6.22 43.45
N ARG A 8 -25.00 5.40 43.43
CA ARG A 8 -23.80 5.62 42.60
C ARG A 8 -24.08 5.09 41.20
N TRP A 9 -24.32 5.99 40.25
CA TRP A 9 -24.32 5.67 38.83
C TRP A 9 -22.89 5.35 38.41
N VAL A 10 -22.60 4.09 38.09
CA VAL A 10 -21.38 3.70 37.38
C VAL A 10 -21.75 3.60 35.91
N VAL A 11 -21.37 4.61 35.12
CA VAL A 11 -21.41 4.55 33.66
C VAL A 11 -20.14 3.83 33.22
N PHE A 12 -20.26 2.57 32.79
CA PHE A 12 -19.17 1.88 32.10
C PHE A 12 -19.11 2.40 30.66
N LEU A 13 -18.08 3.20 30.35
CA LEU A 13 -17.76 3.60 28.99
C LEU A 13 -17.07 2.41 28.30
N LEU A 14 -17.81 1.67 27.47
CA LEU A 14 -17.26 0.71 26.52
C LEU A 14 -16.55 1.52 25.41
N ILE A 15 -15.25 1.73 25.57
CA ILE A 15 -14.40 2.19 24.46
C ILE A 15 -14.26 0.96 23.55
N ALA A 16 -15.06 0.92 22.48
CA ALA A 16 -14.81 -0.01 21.39
C ALA A 16 -13.42 0.29 20.84
N LEU A 17 -12.51 -0.68 20.93
CA LEU A 17 -11.22 -0.63 20.27
C LEU A 17 -11.49 -0.80 18.77
N ALA A 18 -11.87 0.29 18.11
CA ALA A 18 -11.94 0.27 16.65
C ALA A 18 -10.50 0.06 16.15
N PRO A 19 -10.26 -0.88 15.23
CA PRO A 19 -8.95 -0.99 14.61
C PRO A 19 -8.57 0.38 14.04
N ILE A 20 -7.36 0.85 14.35
CA ILE A 20 -6.79 2.04 13.74
C ILE A 20 -6.56 1.67 12.27
N SER A 21 -7.54 1.97 11.43
CA SER A 21 -7.33 1.96 9.98
C SER A 21 -6.42 3.15 9.69
N THR A 22 -5.16 2.86 9.35
CA THR A 22 -4.37 3.84 8.61
C THR A 22 -5.09 3.97 7.27
N ALA A 23 -5.48 5.19 6.90
CA ALA A 23 -6.05 5.43 5.59
C ALA A 23 -5.01 5.01 4.54
N GLU A 24 -5.36 4.00 3.75
CA GLU A 24 -4.67 3.71 2.51
C GLU A 24 -4.92 4.88 1.52
N ASN A 25 -4.22 4.89 0.40
CA ASN A 25 -4.43 5.93 -0.61
C ASN A 25 -4.32 5.41 -2.04
N ILE A 26 -4.59 4.14 -2.25
CA ILE A 26 -4.66 3.48 -3.55
C ILE A 26 -6.10 3.56 -4.08
N ASP A 27 -6.26 3.55 -5.40
CA ASP A 27 -7.55 3.68 -6.08
C ASP A 27 -8.38 4.90 -5.64
N PRO A 28 -7.83 6.13 -5.72
CA PRO A 28 -8.50 7.33 -5.22
C PRO A 28 -9.84 7.68 -5.91
N TYR A 29 -10.17 6.99 -6.99
CA TYR A 29 -11.36 7.24 -7.81
C TYR A 29 -12.36 6.08 -7.81
N ASP A 30 -12.12 5.02 -7.02
CA ASP A 30 -12.91 3.78 -7.00
C ASP A 30 -13.10 3.20 -8.43
N ASP A 31 -12.06 3.28 -9.29
CA ASP A 31 -12.09 2.91 -10.71
C ASP A 31 -11.43 1.55 -11.00
N ASN A 32 -11.20 0.76 -9.95
CA ASN A 32 -10.45 -0.48 -9.93
C ASN A 32 -8.96 -0.31 -10.26
N SER A 33 -8.36 0.81 -9.86
CA SER A 33 -6.94 1.09 -10.02
C SER A 33 -6.07 0.64 -8.84
N GLN A 34 -6.41 -0.51 -8.24
CA GLN A 34 -5.66 -1.13 -7.15
C GLN A 34 -4.89 -2.41 -7.54
N PHE A 35 -4.88 -2.80 -8.81
CA PHE A 35 -4.37 -4.12 -9.21
C PHE A 35 -3.03 -4.10 -9.96
N ALA A 36 -2.08 -4.88 -9.47
CA ALA A 36 -0.90 -5.34 -10.20
C ALA A 36 -1.07 -6.81 -10.62
N TRP A 37 -0.24 -7.29 -11.55
CA TRP A 37 -0.31 -8.66 -12.06
C TRP A 37 1.04 -9.37 -11.96
N GLY A 38 1.07 -10.53 -11.30
CA GLY A 38 2.21 -11.43 -11.30
C GLY A 38 1.99 -12.66 -12.16
N GLU A 39 2.96 -12.99 -13.02
CA GLU A 39 2.81 -14.06 -14.02
C GLU A 39 2.54 -15.44 -13.39
N ASN A 40 3.07 -15.71 -12.20
CA ASN A 40 2.89 -16.98 -11.49
C ASN A 40 1.97 -16.89 -10.27
N ILE A 41 1.42 -15.70 -9.96
CA ILE A 41 0.62 -15.47 -8.74
C ILE A 41 -0.73 -14.80 -9.00
N GLY A 42 -0.98 -14.34 -10.23
CA GLY A 42 -2.20 -13.66 -10.60
C GLY A 42 -2.28 -12.23 -10.07
N TRP A 43 -3.50 -11.80 -9.73
CA TRP A 43 -3.77 -10.44 -9.26
C TRP A 43 -3.19 -10.18 -7.87
N VAL A 44 -2.56 -9.02 -7.74
CA VAL A 44 -2.10 -8.46 -6.47
C VAL A 44 -2.91 -7.19 -6.23
N ASN A 45 -3.75 -7.22 -5.21
CA ASN A 45 -4.62 -6.13 -4.82
C ASN A 45 -3.93 -5.26 -3.75
N PHE A 46 -3.70 -3.98 -4.06
CA PHE A 46 -3.09 -2.99 -3.18
C PHE A 46 -4.09 -2.26 -2.27
N GLU A 47 -5.39 -2.43 -2.52
CA GLU A 47 -6.52 -1.92 -1.74
C GLU A 47 -7.56 -3.06 -1.56
N PRO A 48 -7.22 -4.11 -0.78
CA PRO A 48 -8.15 -5.18 -0.49
C PRO A 48 -9.27 -4.73 0.43
N SER A 49 -10.48 -5.25 0.21
CA SER A 49 -11.67 -4.95 1.01
C SER A 49 -11.56 -5.38 2.47
N GLU A 50 -10.64 -6.30 2.78
CA GLU A 50 -10.28 -6.71 4.13
C GLU A 50 -8.83 -6.30 4.38
N GLY A 51 -8.53 -5.75 5.56
CA GLY A 51 -7.16 -5.32 5.91
C GLY A 51 -6.92 -3.82 5.71
N PRO A 52 -5.67 -3.34 5.94
CA PRO A 52 -5.37 -1.91 5.98
C PRO A 52 -5.04 -1.29 4.61
N GLY A 53 -4.92 -2.07 3.54
CA GLY A 53 -4.45 -1.59 2.23
C GLY A 53 -3.03 -1.05 2.24
N VAL A 54 -2.63 -0.41 1.13
CA VAL A 54 -1.30 0.18 0.94
C VAL A 54 -1.38 1.70 0.98
N THR A 55 -0.46 2.32 1.72
CA THR A 55 -0.27 3.78 1.68
C THR A 55 1.05 4.07 0.94
N ALA A 56 0.99 4.83 -0.14
CA ALA A 56 2.13 5.36 -0.86
C ALA A 56 2.38 6.82 -0.49
N THR A 57 3.59 7.11 -0.01
CA THR A 57 4.05 8.47 0.29
C THR A 57 5.29 8.79 -0.55
N ASP A 58 5.72 10.05 -0.52
CA ASP A 58 6.97 10.46 -1.16
C ASP A 58 8.22 9.83 -0.51
N ALA A 59 8.11 9.23 0.67
CA ALA A 59 9.26 8.61 1.35
C ALA A 59 9.27 7.08 1.29
N ARG A 60 8.10 6.44 1.19
CA ARG A 60 7.96 4.97 1.31
C ARG A 60 6.56 4.50 0.96
N LEU A 61 6.44 3.18 0.80
CA LEU A 61 5.17 2.47 0.90
C LEU A 61 5.06 1.78 2.27
N THR A 62 3.86 1.80 2.85
CA THR A 62 3.46 1.06 4.05
C THR A 62 2.16 0.31 3.81
N GLY A 63 1.74 -0.52 4.76
CA GLY A 63 0.53 -1.33 4.63
C GLY A 63 0.75 -2.67 3.93
N TYR A 64 -0.35 -3.31 3.54
CA TYR A 64 -0.37 -4.68 3.04
C TYR A 64 -1.16 -4.80 1.75
N ALA A 65 -0.58 -5.49 0.77
CA ALA A 65 -1.28 -5.94 -0.42
C ALA A 65 -1.71 -7.41 -0.26
N TRP A 66 -2.80 -7.80 -0.92
CA TRP A 66 -3.32 -9.16 -0.92
C TRP A 66 -3.18 -9.80 -2.29
N ALA A 67 -2.70 -11.03 -2.36
CA ALA A 67 -2.72 -11.82 -3.58
C ALA A 67 -3.29 -13.21 -3.28
N GLU A 68 -4.39 -13.58 -3.94
CA GLU A 68 -5.18 -14.77 -3.60
C GLU A 68 -4.35 -16.07 -3.52
N ASN A 69 -3.32 -16.18 -4.36
CA ASN A 69 -2.51 -17.39 -4.46
C ASN A 69 -1.33 -17.43 -3.47
N ILE A 70 -0.97 -16.31 -2.84
CA ILE A 70 0.25 -16.20 -2.01
C ILE A 70 0.03 -15.50 -0.67
N GLY A 71 -1.18 -15.01 -0.42
CA GLY A 71 -1.56 -14.34 0.82
C GLY A 71 -1.08 -12.90 0.91
N TRP A 72 -0.77 -12.47 2.14
CA TRP A 72 -0.37 -11.10 2.45
C TRP A 72 1.05 -10.77 2.00
N ILE A 73 1.20 -9.57 1.43
CA ILE A 73 2.48 -8.94 1.12
C ILE A 73 2.62 -7.72 2.02
N ASN A 74 3.61 -7.74 2.91
CA ASN A 74 3.95 -6.66 3.81
C ASN A 74 4.96 -5.71 3.14
N LEU A 75 4.58 -4.45 2.93
CA LEU A 75 5.41 -3.47 2.26
C LEU A 75 6.43 -2.79 3.19
N SER A 76 6.32 -2.96 4.51
CA SER A 76 7.24 -2.35 5.47
C SER A 76 7.28 -3.03 6.83
N CYS A 77 8.47 -3.22 7.40
CA CYS A 77 8.65 -3.65 8.79
C CYS A 77 7.95 -2.71 9.81
N ARG A 78 7.65 -1.48 9.41
CA ARG A 78 6.98 -0.47 10.24
C ARG A 78 5.51 -0.81 10.51
N ASN A 79 4.91 -1.65 9.69
CA ASN A 79 3.51 -2.04 9.84
C ASN A 79 3.23 -2.79 11.15
N ALA A 80 4.24 -3.46 11.70
CA ALA A 80 4.16 -4.23 12.95
C ALA A 80 5.31 -3.89 13.91
N ASP A 81 5.95 -2.72 13.73
CA ASP A 81 7.11 -2.27 14.52
C ASP A 81 8.26 -3.29 14.62
N THR A 82 8.46 -4.11 13.59
CA THR A 82 9.48 -5.18 13.56
C THR A 82 10.82 -4.76 12.99
N CYS A 83 11.00 -3.47 12.66
CA CYS A 83 12.21 -2.98 12.01
C CYS A 83 13.49 -3.18 12.84
N VAL A 84 13.37 -3.30 14.18
CA VAL A 84 14.51 -3.60 15.05
C VAL A 84 15.01 -5.03 14.84
N THR A 85 14.11 -5.97 14.53
CA THR A 85 14.43 -7.39 14.34
C THR A 85 14.69 -7.77 12.89
N ALA A 86 14.02 -7.10 11.96
CA ALA A 86 14.14 -7.32 10.53
C ALA A 86 13.83 -6.01 9.81
N GLU A 87 14.88 -5.31 9.39
CA GLU A 87 14.73 -4.06 8.64
C GLU A 87 14.44 -4.37 7.16
N PHE A 88 13.23 -4.06 6.72
CA PHE A 88 12.82 -4.15 5.32
C PHE A 88 11.73 -3.12 5.00
N GLY A 89 11.56 -2.87 3.71
CA GLY A 89 10.43 -2.13 3.20
C GLY A 89 10.70 -1.52 1.84
N VAL A 90 9.64 -1.02 1.24
CA VAL A 90 9.68 -0.33 -0.05
C VAL A 90 9.83 1.16 0.21
N SER A 91 10.93 1.73 -0.27
CA SER A 91 11.25 3.16 -0.16
C SER A 91 10.89 3.90 -1.43
N ASN A 92 10.47 5.16 -1.31
CA ASN A 92 10.29 6.10 -2.41
C ASN A 92 11.33 7.21 -2.22
N ASP A 93 12.05 7.56 -3.27
CA ASP A 93 13.12 8.57 -3.23
C ASP A 93 12.61 10.02 -3.30
N GLY A 94 11.29 10.22 -3.28
CA GLY A 94 10.63 11.51 -3.42
C GLY A 94 10.42 11.94 -4.87
N LEU A 95 11.00 11.21 -5.82
CA LEU A 95 10.82 11.40 -7.26
C LEU A 95 10.02 10.25 -7.89
N GLY A 96 9.45 9.37 -7.05
CA GLY A 96 8.66 8.25 -7.49
C GLY A 96 9.47 7.02 -7.86
N ASN A 97 10.80 6.98 -7.68
CA ASN A 97 11.56 5.75 -7.92
C ASN A 97 11.49 4.86 -6.68
N LEU A 98 10.90 3.68 -6.83
CA LEU A 98 10.77 2.73 -5.72
C LEU A 98 11.98 1.81 -5.63
N SER A 99 12.34 1.43 -4.42
CA SER A 99 13.44 0.51 -4.14
C SER A 99 13.21 -0.25 -2.83
N GLY A 100 14.08 -1.22 -2.55
CA GLY A 100 13.98 -2.05 -1.36
C GLY A 100 13.10 -3.28 -1.58
N PHE A 101 12.69 -3.90 -0.48
CA PHE A 101 12.05 -5.22 -0.50
C PHE A 101 10.77 -5.24 0.31
N ALA A 102 9.73 -5.85 -0.24
CA ALA A 102 8.54 -6.28 0.47
C ALA A 102 8.66 -7.76 0.87
N TRP A 103 7.88 -8.18 1.86
CA TRP A 103 7.83 -9.56 2.34
C TRP A 103 6.47 -10.19 2.08
N GLY A 104 6.40 -11.20 1.21
CA GLY A 104 5.23 -12.04 1.05
C GLY A 104 5.27 -13.25 1.99
N GLU A 105 4.23 -13.47 2.77
CA GLU A 105 4.24 -14.47 3.85
C GLU A 105 4.48 -15.91 3.38
N ASN A 106 4.05 -16.25 2.16
CA ASN A 106 4.23 -17.59 1.57
C ASN A 106 5.29 -17.66 0.47
N VAL A 107 5.93 -16.54 0.13
CA VAL A 107 6.81 -16.43 -1.06
C VAL A 107 8.15 -15.74 -0.79
N GLY A 108 8.30 -15.11 0.38
CA GLY A 108 9.52 -14.41 0.77
C GLY A 108 9.68 -13.05 0.12
N TRP A 109 10.93 -12.70 -0.21
CA TRP A 109 11.31 -11.35 -0.62
C TRP A 109 10.83 -11.00 -2.04
N ILE A 110 10.32 -9.76 -2.18
CA ILE A 110 9.93 -9.15 -3.45
C ILE A 110 10.72 -7.85 -3.60
N ASN A 111 11.61 -7.77 -4.59
CA ASN A 111 12.47 -6.63 -4.88
C ASN A 111 11.75 -5.63 -5.80
N PHE A 112 11.68 -4.36 -5.37
CA PHE A 112 11.04 -3.27 -6.12
C PHE A 112 11.98 -2.53 -7.08
N ASN A 113 13.27 -2.85 -7.06
CA ASN A 113 14.27 -2.36 -8.01
C ASN A 113 15.29 -3.47 -8.36
N PRO A 114 14.84 -4.55 -9.03
CA PRO A 114 15.70 -5.68 -9.33
C PRO A 114 16.72 -5.34 -10.41
N VAL A 115 17.93 -5.88 -10.24
CA VAL A 115 18.98 -5.88 -11.27
C VAL A 115 19.10 -7.30 -11.80
N VAL A 116 18.93 -7.47 -13.11
CA VAL A 116 19.01 -8.78 -13.77
C VAL A 116 20.43 -8.99 -14.29
N PRO A 117 21.19 -9.99 -13.79
CA PRO A 117 22.56 -10.22 -14.23
C PRO A 117 22.64 -10.48 -15.74
N GLY A 118 23.47 -9.70 -16.44
CA GLY A 118 23.69 -9.85 -17.88
C GLY A 118 22.65 -9.16 -18.76
N ASP A 119 21.61 -8.57 -18.18
CA ASP A 119 20.64 -7.73 -18.91
C ASP A 119 20.93 -6.25 -18.59
N PRO A 120 21.24 -5.41 -19.59
CA PRO A 120 21.45 -3.98 -19.37
C PRO A 120 20.16 -3.19 -19.11
N ALA A 121 18.98 -3.80 -19.30
CA ALA A 121 17.71 -3.15 -19.05
C ALA A 121 17.55 -2.77 -17.57
N ARG A 122 16.96 -1.60 -17.32
CA ARG A 122 16.54 -1.19 -15.98
C ARG A 122 15.11 -1.63 -15.74
N TYR A 123 14.94 -2.45 -14.72
CA TYR A 123 13.65 -2.80 -14.14
C TYR A 123 13.42 -1.93 -12.91
N GLY A 124 12.31 -2.19 -12.21
CA GLY A 124 11.92 -1.44 -11.02
C GLY A 124 10.56 -0.79 -11.18
N VAL A 125 9.99 -0.44 -10.03
CA VAL A 125 8.68 0.18 -9.95
C VAL A 125 8.85 1.68 -9.79
N THR A 126 8.03 2.45 -10.51
CA THR A 126 8.00 3.91 -10.40
C THR A 126 6.57 4.41 -10.21
N ILE A 127 6.42 5.60 -9.62
CA ILE A 127 5.16 6.32 -9.46
C ILE A 127 5.29 7.66 -10.18
N ASP A 128 4.38 7.95 -11.11
CA ASP A 128 4.37 9.25 -11.81
C ASP A 128 3.68 10.37 -11.00
N ASP A 129 3.67 11.59 -11.53
CA ASP A 129 3.06 12.75 -10.87
C ASP A 129 1.54 12.64 -10.69
N ASN A 130 0.88 11.74 -11.44
CA ASN A 130 -0.54 11.43 -11.29
C ASN A 130 -0.79 10.24 -10.33
N GLY A 131 0.27 9.75 -9.70
CA GLY A 131 0.23 8.60 -8.79
C GLY A 131 0.15 7.25 -9.50
N ASN A 132 0.29 7.18 -10.83
CA ASN A 132 0.25 5.90 -11.53
C ASN A 132 1.55 5.13 -11.31
N PHE A 133 1.41 3.86 -10.93
CA PHE A 133 2.52 2.95 -10.84
C PHE A 133 2.85 2.37 -12.20
N SER A 134 4.13 2.14 -12.46
CA SER A 134 4.60 1.45 -13.65
C SER A 134 5.85 0.62 -13.39
N GLY A 135 6.20 -0.25 -14.33
CA GLY A 135 7.40 -1.08 -14.25
C GLY A 135 7.17 -2.41 -13.54
N TRP A 136 8.26 -2.97 -13.00
CA TRP A 136 8.33 -4.37 -12.62
C TRP A 136 9.05 -4.60 -11.28
N ALA A 137 8.41 -5.35 -10.39
CA ALA A 137 9.05 -5.95 -9.22
C ALA A 137 9.32 -7.43 -9.48
N TRP A 138 10.21 -8.03 -8.69
CA TRP A 138 10.61 -9.43 -8.86
C TRP A 138 10.71 -10.16 -7.52
N GLY A 139 10.18 -11.37 -7.44
CA GLY A 139 10.40 -12.27 -6.32
C GLY A 139 10.94 -13.61 -6.78
N GLU A 140 11.91 -14.16 -6.04
CA GLU A 140 12.60 -15.42 -6.38
C GLU A 140 11.65 -16.59 -6.63
N ASN A 141 10.59 -16.68 -5.82
CA ASN A 141 9.64 -17.79 -5.85
C ASN A 141 8.41 -17.55 -6.73
N ILE A 142 8.26 -16.34 -7.30
CA ILE A 142 7.02 -15.91 -7.98
C ILE A 142 7.26 -15.25 -9.34
N GLY A 143 8.51 -14.92 -9.67
CA GLY A 143 8.85 -14.22 -10.91
C GLY A 143 8.44 -12.75 -10.89
N TRP A 144 8.03 -12.25 -12.05
CA TRP A 144 7.77 -10.84 -12.30
C TRP A 144 6.36 -10.42 -11.88
N ILE A 145 6.27 -9.24 -11.25
CA ILE A 145 5.03 -8.52 -10.97
C ILE A 145 5.06 -7.20 -11.72
N ARG A 146 4.07 -6.99 -12.59
CA ARG A 146 3.88 -5.76 -13.38
C ARG A 146 2.85 -4.85 -12.73
N PHE A 147 3.10 -3.55 -12.72
CA PHE A 147 2.22 -2.57 -12.06
C PHE A 147 1.21 -1.88 -12.97
N ASN A 148 1.37 -2.01 -14.29
CA ASN A 148 0.40 -1.50 -15.25
C ASN A 148 0.41 -2.27 -16.57
N SER A 149 -0.71 -2.25 -17.28
CA SER A 149 -0.82 -2.75 -18.65
C SER A 149 -1.87 -1.95 -19.41
N ALA A 150 -1.55 -1.58 -20.65
CA ALA A 150 -2.50 -1.05 -21.62
C ALA A 150 -2.85 -2.08 -22.73
N GLY A 151 -2.57 -3.36 -22.47
CA GLY A 151 -2.85 -4.46 -23.39
C GLY A 151 -4.33 -4.87 -23.41
N THR A 152 -4.60 -6.10 -23.88
CA THR A 152 -5.97 -6.65 -24.01
C THR A 152 -6.74 -6.66 -22.68
N VAL A 153 -6.03 -6.90 -21.57
CA VAL A 153 -6.57 -6.75 -20.22
C VAL A 153 -5.85 -5.58 -19.57
N PRO A 154 -6.44 -4.37 -19.60
CA PRO A 154 -5.83 -3.21 -18.97
C PRO A 154 -5.96 -3.29 -17.45
N PHE A 155 -4.92 -2.83 -16.76
CA PHE A 155 -4.90 -2.68 -15.31
C PHE A 155 -3.82 -1.67 -14.92
N LYS A 156 -3.94 -1.10 -13.72
CA LYS A 156 -2.94 -0.21 -13.12
C LYS A 156 -3.10 -0.24 -11.60
N VAL A 157 -2.02 0.10 -10.91
CA VAL A 157 -2.08 0.61 -9.53
C VAL A 157 -1.95 2.12 -9.59
N GLN A 158 -2.82 2.86 -8.88
CA GLN A 158 -2.76 4.31 -8.77
C GLN A 158 -2.89 4.73 -7.31
N ALA A 159 -1.99 5.60 -6.85
CA ALA A 159 -2.11 6.28 -5.56
C ALA A 159 -2.71 7.67 -5.73
N CYS A 160 -3.37 8.16 -4.68
CA CYS A 160 -3.78 9.54 -4.54
C CYS A 160 -2.53 10.44 -4.52
N LYS A 161 -2.48 11.37 -5.48
CA LYS A 161 -1.55 12.50 -5.49
C LYS A 161 -2.37 13.77 -5.58
N VAL A 162 -2.24 14.64 -4.59
CA VAL A 162 -2.85 15.97 -4.64
C VAL A 162 -2.02 16.81 -5.61
N SER A 163 -2.64 17.21 -6.72
CA SER A 163 -2.03 18.10 -7.69
C SER A 163 -2.24 19.58 -7.33
N LEU A 164 -1.49 20.46 -7.99
CA LEU A 164 -1.73 21.90 -7.88
C LEU A 164 -3.15 22.28 -8.35
N ASP A 165 -3.67 21.56 -9.34
CA ASP A 165 -5.02 21.77 -9.86
C ASP A 165 -6.08 21.42 -8.80
N ASP A 166 -5.89 20.33 -8.05
CA ASP A 166 -6.76 19.97 -6.93
C ASP A 166 -6.76 21.06 -5.83
N LEU A 167 -5.59 21.62 -5.53
CA LEU A 167 -5.47 22.73 -4.57
C LEU A 167 -6.13 24.00 -5.07
N MET A 168 -6.05 24.28 -6.37
CA MET A 168 -6.72 25.44 -6.98
C MET A 168 -8.24 25.29 -6.97
N HIS A 169 -8.76 24.11 -7.33
CA HIS A 169 -10.19 23.81 -7.24
C HIS A 169 -10.70 23.88 -5.80
N PHE A 170 -9.93 23.36 -4.83
CA PHE A 170 -10.25 23.53 -3.42
C PHE A 170 -10.31 25.01 -3.04
N ALA A 171 -9.27 25.80 -3.34
CA ALA A 171 -9.25 27.22 -2.99
C ALA A 171 -10.42 28.01 -3.60
N GLN A 172 -10.82 27.69 -4.85
CA GLN A 172 -11.97 28.32 -5.52
C GLN A 172 -13.33 27.91 -4.95
N ALA A 173 -13.44 26.73 -4.33
CA ALA A 173 -14.69 26.28 -3.71
C ALA A 173 -14.96 26.94 -2.35
N TRP A 174 -13.92 27.49 -1.70
CA TRP A 174 -13.99 28.02 -0.34
C TRP A 174 -13.71 29.53 -0.22
N LEU A 175 -13.30 30.19 -1.31
CA LEU A 175 -13.07 31.64 -1.41
C LEU A 175 -14.04 32.27 -2.40
#